data_AF-A0A1X1YWZ6-F1
#
_entry.id   AF-A0A1X1YWZ6-F1
#
_cell.length_a   1.000
_cell.length_b   1.000
_cell.length_c   1.000
_cell.angle_alpha   90.00
_cell.angle_beta   90.00
_cell.angle_gamma   90.00
#
_symmetry.space_group_name_H-M   'P 1'
#
loop_
_entity.id
_entity.type
_entity.pdbx_description
1 polymer ?
#
loop_
_entity_poly.entity_id
_entity_poly.type
_entity_poly.pdbx_seq_one_letter_code
_entity_poly.pdbx_strand_id
1 'polypeptide(L)' 'MPNSELTGSRSRSVDLSAASAAVWLAATAFLALLALYLVGVDQGAVSLFGSDSHVHEFVHDARHLLGFPCH' A
#
# COMPACT_ATOMS: atom_id res chain seq x y z
N MET A 1 17.99 -37.76 44.53
CA MET A 1 17.68 -37.82 43.09
C MET A 1 16.70 -36.70 42.78
N PRO A 2 17.10 -35.59 42.14
CA PRO A 2 16.15 -34.55 41.78
C PRO A 2 15.43 -34.92 40.46
N ASN A 3 14.10 -34.76 40.47
CA ASN A 3 13.23 -35.02 39.33
C ASN A 3 13.54 -34.06 38.17
N SER A 4 13.74 -34.61 36.98
CA SER A 4 13.80 -33.84 35.75
C SER A 4 12.40 -33.33 35.42
N GLU A 5 12.09 -32.10 35.81
CA GLU A 5 10.94 -31.38 35.28
C GLU A 5 11.15 -31.16 33.78
N LEU A 6 10.47 -31.97 32.98
CA LEU A 6 10.32 -31.76 31.54
C LEU A 6 9.63 -30.41 31.35
N THR A 7 10.42 -29.36 31.11
CA THR A 7 9.94 -28.11 30.52
C THR A 7 9.32 -28.46 29.17
N GLY A 8 8.02 -28.72 29.18
CA GLY A 8 7.25 -28.98 27.99
C GLY A 8 7.32 -27.75 27.09
N SER A 9 7.96 -27.90 25.93
CA SER A 9 7.96 -26.89 24.88
C SER A 9 6.50 -26.60 24.51
N ARG A 10 6.04 -25.40 24.87
CA ARG A 10 4.66 -24.98 24.67
C ARG A 10 4.46 -24.64 23.19
N SER A 11 3.96 -25.60 22.42
CA SER A 11 3.54 -25.37 21.03
C SER A 11 2.34 -24.41 21.03
N ARG A 12 2.51 -23.22 20.46
CA ARG A 12 1.44 -22.24 20.30
C ARG A 12 0.76 -22.50 18.95
N SER A 13 -0.53 -22.79 18.96
CA SER A 13 -1.32 -22.85 17.73
C SER A 13 -1.41 -21.46 17.11
N VAL A 14 -1.10 -21.36 15.81
CA VAL A 14 -1.27 -20.12 15.04
C VAL A 14 -2.70 -20.08 14.53
N ASP A 15 -3.40 -18.99 14.82
CA ASP A 15 -4.72 -18.74 14.28
C ASP A 15 -4.60 -18.30 12.81
N LEU A 16 -4.85 -19.24 11.91
CA LEU A 16 -4.78 -19.03 10.47
C LEU A 16 -5.87 -18.08 9.97
N SER A 17 -7.01 -17.99 10.67
CA SER A 17 -8.10 -17.07 10.31
C SER A 17 -7.69 -15.63 10.60
N ALA A 18 -7.16 -15.37 11.81
CA ALA A 18 -6.64 -14.06 12.17
C ALA A 18 -5.47 -13.65 11.26
N ALA A 19 -4.56 -14.58 10.96
CA ALA A 19 -3.44 -14.32 10.05
C ALA A 19 -3.92 -13.99 8.61
N SER A 20 -4.89 -14.75 8.09
CA SER A 20 -5.48 -14.50 6.77
C SER A 20 -6.21 -13.16 6.71
N ALA A 21 -6.99 -12.84 7.74
CA ALA A 21 -7.67 -11.54 7.84
C ALA A 21 -6.66 -10.38 7.87
N ALA A 22 -5.57 -10.52 8.64
CA ALA A 22 -4.53 -9.51 8.70
C ALA A 22 -3.87 -9.29 7.33
N VAL A 23 -3.59 -10.35 6.58
CA VAL A 23 -3.03 -10.26 5.22
C VAL A 23 -3.99 -9.54 4.28
N TRP A 24 -5.27 -9.89 4.29
CA TRP A 24 -6.27 -9.24 3.45
C TRP A 24 -6.45 -7.76 3.77
N LEU A 25 -6.48 -7.40 5.06
CA LEU A 25 -6.55 -6.01 5.49
C LEU A 25 -5.30 -5.23 5.08
N ALA A 26 -4.11 -5.81 5.28
CA ALA A 26 -2.86 -5.17 4.89
C ALA A 26 -2.78 -4.96 3.37
N ALA A 27 -3.15 -5.97 2.57
CA ALA A 27 -3.18 -5.87 1.12
C ALA A 27 -4.18 -4.81 0.65
N THR A 28 -5.37 -4.77 1.23
CA THR A 28 -6.41 -3.79 0.88
C THR A 28 -5.97 -2.37 1.25
N ALA A 29 -5.41 -2.18 2.45
CA ALA A 29 -4.89 -0.89 2.89
C ALA A 29 -3.74 -0.42 1.99
N PHE A 30 -2.82 -1.32 1.64
CA PHE A 30 -1.73 -1.02 0.72
C PHE A 30 -2.26 -0.59 -0.67
N LEU A 31 -3.22 -1.32 -1.23
CA LEU A 31 -3.82 -0.98 -2.52
C LEU A 31 -4.57 0.36 -2.47
N ALA A 32 -5.27 0.65 -1.38
CA ALA A 32 -5.93 1.94 -1.18
C ALA A 32 -4.92 3.09 -1.12
N LEU A 33 -3.82 2.92 -0.38
CA LEU A 33 -2.74 3.91 -0.32
C LEU A 33 -2.05 4.09 -1.67
N LEU A 34 -1.83 3.00 -2.42
CA LEU A 34 -1.28 3.04 -3.76
C LEU A 34 -2.19 3.82 -4.71
N ALA A 35 -3.51 3.60 -4.65
CA ALA A 35 -4.46 4.35 -5.45
C ALA A 35 -4.43 5.85 -5.11
N LEU A 36 -4.44 6.20 -3.82
CA LEU A 36 -4.33 7.59 -3.37
C LEU A 36 -3.01 8.23 -3.82
N TYR A 37 -1.91 7.49 -3.78
CA TYR A 37 -0.60 7.94 -4.23
C TYR A 37 -0.60 8.27 -5.72
N LEU A 38 -1.16 7.39 -6.56
CA LEU A 38 -1.25 7.62 -8.01
C LEU A 38 -2.12 8.83 -8.34
N VAL A 39 -3.25 9.00 -7.64
CA VAL A 39 -4.07 10.23 -7.76
C VAL A 39 -3.27 11.46 -7.34
N GLY A 40 -2.50 11.38 -6.26
CA GLY A 40 -1.63 12.47 -5.83
C GLY A 40 -0.57 12.85 -6.86
N VAL A 41 0.02 11.88 -7.55
CA VAL A 41 0.97 12.11 -8.66
C VAL A 41 0.27 12.81 -9.82
N ASP A 42 -0.90 12.33 -10.22
CA ASP A 42 -1.69 12.89 -11.33
C ASP A 42 -2.16 14.32 -11.06
N GLN A 43 -2.37 14.69 -9.79
CA GLN A 43 -2.73 16.05 -9.39
C GLN A 43 -1.53 16.93 -9.00
N GLY A 44 -0.31 16.42 -9.12
CA GLY A 44 0.91 17.17 -8.81
C GLY A 44 1.18 17.40 -7.32
N ALA A 45 0.46 16.70 -6.42
CA ALA A 45 0.64 16.79 -4.98
C ALA A 45 1.94 16.09 -4.48
N VAL A 46 2.46 15.15 -5.27
CA VAL A 46 3.71 14.42 -4.99
C VAL A 46 4.49 14.23 -6.29
N SER A 47 5.83 14.31 -6.23
CA SER A 47 6.72 14.04 -7.38
C SER A 47 7.79 13.00 -7.05
N LEU A 48 7.91 11.98 -7.91
CA LEU A 48 8.88 10.88 -7.81
C LEU A 48 10.26 11.23 -8.34
N PHE A 49 10.33 12.13 -9.32
CA PHE A 49 11.52 12.36 -10.14
C PHE A 49 12.19 13.72 -9.89
N GLY A 50 11.85 14.41 -8.79
CA GLY A 50 12.48 15.68 -8.43
C GLY A 50 11.48 16.63 -7.79
N SER A 51 11.84 17.91 -7.72
CA SER A 51 10.98 18.97 -7.20
C SER A 51 9.87 19.40 -8.17
N ASP A 52 9.91 18.96 -9.42
CA ASP A 52 8.95 19.33 -10.47
C ASP A 52 8.01 18.17 -10.84
N SER A 53 6.79 18.53 -11.24
CA SER A 53 5.68 17.61 -11.52
C SER A 53 5.54 17.28 -13.01
N HIS A 54 6.64 16.91 -13.70
CA HIS A 54 6.63 16.62 -15.15
C HIS A 54 5.56 15.59 -15.60
N VAL A 55 5.27 14.60 -14.75
CA VAL A 55 4.22 13.60 -15.06
C VAL A 55 2.83 14.24 -15.04
N HIS A 56 2.57 15.14 -14.08
CA HIS A 56 1.31 15.89 -13.99
C HIS A 56 1.10 16.73 -15.25
N GLU A 57 2.10 17.49 -15.68
CA GLU A 57 2.00 18.33 -16.88
C GLU A 57 1.83 17.50 -18.15
N PHE A 58 2.58 16.40 -18.31
CA PHE A 58 2.44 15.50 -19.45
C PHE A 58 1.02 14.90 -19.56
N VAL A 59 0.46 14.41 -18.45
CA VAL A 59 -0.89 13.82 -18.43
C VAL A 59 -1.96 14.90 -18.59
N HIS A 60 -1.74 16.07 -17.98
CA HIS A 60 -2.58 17.24 -18.14
C HIS A 60 -2.66 17.67 -19.61
N ASP A 61 -1.54 17.75 -20.31
CA ASP A 61 -1.49 18.11 -21.73
C ASP A 61 -2.11 17.03 -22.63
N ALA A 62 -1.91 15.75 -22.32
CA ALA A 62 -2.50 14.65 -23.08
C ALA A 62 -4.04 14.67 -23.04
N ARG A 63 -4.67 15.00 -21.90
CA ARG A 63 -6.14 15.09 -21.85
C ARG A 63 -6.66 16.32 -22.61
N HIS A 64 -5.91 17.43 -22.62
CA HIS A 64 -6.24 18.60 -23.42
C HIS A 64 -6.16 18.28 -24.91
N LEU A 65 -5.13 17.53 -25.33
CA LEU A 65 -5.01 17.01 -26.70
C LEU A 65 -6.21 16.13 -27.10
N LEU A 66 -6.73 15.35 -26.16
CA LEU A 66 -7.94 14.52 -26.34
C LEU A 66 -9.26 15.32 -26.21
N GLY A 67 -9.20 16.63 -25.98
CA GLY A 67 -10.36 17.53 -25.91
C GLY A 67 -11.11 17.50 -24.58
N PHE A 68 -10.57 16.88 -23.53
CA PHE A 68 -11.19 16.89 -22.21
C PHE A 68 -10.99 18.25 -21.52
N PRO A 69 -12.07 18.93 -21.06
CA PRO A 69 -11.98 20.26 -20.48
C PRO A 69 -11.33 20.27 -19.10
N CYS A 70 -10.50 21.27 -18.80
CA CYS A 70 -9.95 21.54 -17.47
C CYS A 70 -10.85 22.46 -16.62
N HIS A 71 -10.70 22.38 -15.30
CA HIS A 71 -11.29 23.34 -14.37
C HIS A 71 -10.37 24.56 -14.25
#